data_AF-A0AAD7Q8U4-F1
#
_entry.id   AF-A0AAD7Q8U4-F1
#
_cell.length_a   1.000
_cell.length_b   1.000
_cell.length_c   1.000
_cell.angle_alpha   90.00
_cell.angle_beta   90.00
_cell.angle_gamma   90.00
#
_symmetry.space_group_name_H-M   'P 1'
#
loop_
_entity.id
_entity.type
_entity.pdbx_description
1 polymer ?
#
loop_
_entity_poly.entity_id
_entity_poly.type
_entity_poly.pdbx_seq_one_letter_code
_entity_poly.pdbx_strand_id
1 'polypeptide(L)'
;MVSFLFRITQNHTFQRGLYSNQKLGVVEPLFSSMDFSWMIEFLQGMVKPVAATAVVFLAVILSLWQKLGLEGEMVYSILRAFLQLSIIGFVLQFIFNQDNSGWIVLAYIFMVSVAGYTAGQRAKQVPRGKYVAGASILTGTAITMFLLVVLSVFPFTPRYIIPIAGMMVGNSMTVTGITMKRLRDDIRTQMNLVETALALGATPRQATHQQVKRALVVALSPVIDNAKTVGLISLPGAMTGLIMGGASPLEAIQVQIVVMNMMIGASTISSIMSTYLCWPSFFSKAYQLDTKVFSAQ
;
A
#
# COMPACT_ATOMS: atom_id res chain seq x y z
N MET A 1 -11.78 4.88 -36.47
CA MET A 1 -12.23 3.62 -35.84
C MET A 1 -12.08 2.37 -36.74
N VAL A 2 -12.04 2.48 -38.08
CA VAL A 2 -11.84 1.32 -38.97
C VAL A 2 -10.36 0.92 -39.16
N SER A 3 -9.41 1.85 -38.93
CA SER A 3 -7.96 1.55 -39.02
C SER A 3 -7.38 0.79 -37.81
N PHE A 4 -8.13 0.64 -36.72
CA PHE A 4 -7.69 -0.06 -35.50
C PHE A 4 -7.97 -1.58 -35.57
N LEU A 5 -8.99 -1.99 -36.33
CA LEU A 5 -9.35 -3.39 -36.54
C LEU A 5 -8.44 -4.08 -37.58
N PHE A 6 -7.90 -3.34 -38.56
CA PHE A 6 -7.01 -3.91 -39.59
C PHE A 6 -5.61 -4.28 -39.07
N ARG A 7 -5.18 -3.66 -37.95
CA ARG A 7 -3.85 -3.89 -37.36
C ARG A 7 -3.78 -5.13 -36.46
N ILE A 8 -4.94 -5.66 -36.05
CA ILE A 8 -5.03 -6.89 -35.25
C ILE A 8 -5.00 -8.14 -36.15
N THR A 9 -5.46 -8.04 -37.41
CA THR A 9 -5.50 -9.19 -38.33
C THR A 9 -4.14 -9.53 -38.97
N GLN A 10 -3.21 -8.56 -39.11
CA GLN A 10 -1.90 -8.84 -39.73
C GLN A 10 -0.88 -9.53 -38.81
N ASN A 11 -1.06 -9.50 -37.48
CA ASN A 11 -0.16 -10.17 -36.55
C ASN A 11 -0.36 -11.70 -36.48
N HIS A 12 -1.44 -12.25 -37.05
CA HIS A 12 -1.69 -13.69 -37.08
C HIS A 12 -0.94 -14.44 -38.19
N THR A 13 -0.36 -13.73 -39.16
CA THR A 13 0.39 -14.33 -40.28
C THR A 13 1.87 -14.60 -39.97
N PHE A 14 2.40 -14.07 -38.87
CA PHE A 14 3.83 -14.22 -38.52
C PHE A 14 4.14 -15.44 -37.62
N GLN A 15 3.11 -16.15 -37.12
CA GLN A 15 3.30 -17.36 -36.29
C GLN A 15 3.17 -18.69 -37.04
N ARG A 16 2.77 -18.71 -38.32
CA ARG A 16 2.65 -19.96 -39.11
C ARG A 16 3.98 -20.48 -39.68
N GLY A 17 5.10 -19.80 -39.45
CA GLY A 17 6.41 -20.15 -40.02
C GLY A 17 7.30 -21.09 -39.18
N LEU A 18 6.89 -21.47 -37.97
CA LEU A 18 7.76 -22.23 -37.03
C LEU A 18 7.34 -23.68 -36.77
N TYR A 19 6.33 -24.22 -37.47
CA TYR A 19 5.83 -25.59 -37.27
C TYR A 19 5.80 -26.42 -38.56
N SER A 20 6.85 -26.34 -39.36
CA SER A 20 7.05 -27.24 -40.49
C SER A 20 8.43 -27.86 -40.41
N ASN A 21 8.58 -28.88 -39.56
CA ASN A 21 9.45 -30.05 -39.72
C ASN A 21 9.57 -30.79 -38.39
N GLN A 22 8.87 -31.93 -38.22
CA GLN A 22 9.49 -33.25 -38.00
C GLN A 22 8.40 -34.31 -37.78
N LYS A 23 8.32 -35.30 -38.69
CA LYS A 23 7.62 -36.56 -38.49
C LYS A 23 8.46 -37.47 -37.60
N LEU A 24 7.83 -38.25 -36.71
CA LEU A 24 7.92 -39.72 -36.58
C LEU A 24 7.48 -40.14 -35.17
N GLY A 25 6.54 -41.09 -35.11
CA GLY A 25 6.00 -41.62 -33.87
C GLY A 25 7.02 -42.44 -33.08
N VAL A 26 7.11 -42.13 -31.78
CA VAL A 26 7.61 -43.02 -30.74
C VAL A 26 6.66 -42.84 -29.55
N VAL A 27 6.17 -43.96 -29.03
CA VAL A 27 5.26 -44.04 -27.88
C VAL A 27 6.04 -43.59 -26.63
N GLU A 28 5.75 -42.40 -26.09
CA GLU A 28 6.27 -41.95 -24.80
C GLU A 28 5.30 -42.31 -23.65
N PRO A 29 5.82 -42.68 -22.46
CA PRO A 29 5.02 -43.19 -21.35
C PRO A 29 4.23 -42.08 -20.64
N LEU A 30 3.05 -42.45 -20.15
CA LEU A 30 1.96 -41.63 -19.57
C LEU A 30 2.30 -40.89 -18.23
N PHE A 31 3.54 -40.47 -18.01
CA PHE A 31 3.99 -39.77 -16.78
C PHE A 31 4.99 -38.62 -17.03
N SER A 32 4.99 -37.99 -18.21
CA SER A 32 5.94 -36.91 -18.57
C SER A 32 5.30 -35.57 -18.94
N SER A 33 4.10 -35.24 -18.43
CA SER A 33 3.45 -33.95 -18.73
C SER A 33 3.08 -33.14 -17.49
N MET A 34 3.95 -33.09 -16.49
CA MET A 34 4.02 -31.91 -15.63
C MET A 34 4.98 -30.93 -16.30
N ASP A 35 4.43 -29.98 -17.05
CA ASP A 35 5.21 -28.95 -17.72
C ASP A 35 5.80 -27.99 -16.67
N PHE A 36 7.00 -28.32 -16.18
CA PHE A 36 7.78 -27.50 -15.25
C PHE A 36 8.52 -26.35 -15.96
N SER A 37 8.32 -26.16 -17.27
CA SER A 37 8.95 -25.07 -18.03
C SER A 37 8.61 -23.71 -17.41
N TRP A 38 7.37 -23.49 -16.99
CA TRP A 38 6.95 -22.26 -16.30
C TRP A 38 7.75 -22.01 -15.02
N MET A 39 8.02 -23.06 -14.23
CA MET A 39 8.77 -22.93 -12.98
C MET A 39 10.24 -22.57 -13.25
N ILE A 40 10.81 -23.14 -14.31
CA ILE A 40 12.17 -22.85 -14.75
C ILE A 40 12.25 -21.42 -15.33
N GLU A 41 11.28 -20.99 -16.15
CA GLU A 41 11.19 -19.62 -16.67
C GLU A 41 11.03 -18.59 -15.54
N PHE A 42 10.19 -18.89 -14.54
CA PHE A 42 10.04 -18.06 -13.35
C PHE A 42 11.37 -17.96 -12.57
N LEU A 43 12.02 -19.09 -12.30
CA LEU A 43 13.32 -19.13 -11.60
C LEU A 43 14.41 -18.38 -12.36
N GLN A 44 14.47 -18.52 -13.69
CA GLN A 44 15.41 -17.78 -14.54
C GLN A 44 15.12 -16.27 -14.53
N GLY A 45 13.84 -15.88 -14.55
CA GLY A 45 13.41 -14.49 -14.40
C GLY A 45 13.80 -13.86 -13.06
N MET A 46 13.91 -14.67 -12.00
CA MET A 46 14.24 -14.21 -10.65
C MET A 46 15.73 -13.97 -10.40
N VAL A 47 16.64 -14.43 -11.29
CA VAL A 47 18.10 -14.27 -11.12
C VAL A 47 18.51 -12.79 -11.04
N LYS A 48 17.93 -11.93 -11.90
CA LYS A 48 18.24 -10.48 -11.92
C LYS A 48 17.76 -9.76 -10.65
N PRO A 49 16.50 -9.94 -10.18
CA PRO A 49 16.06 -9.46 -8.86
C PRO A 49 16.95 -9.92 -7.71
N VAL A 50 17.36 -11.19 -7.69
CA VAL A 50 18.22 -11.73 -6.63
C VAL A 50 19.59 -11.04 -6.64
N ALA A 51 20.21 -10.84 -7.80
CA ALA A 51 21.47 -10.10 -7.89
C ALA A 51 21.33 -8.65 -7.36
N ALA A 52 20.20 -7.99 -7.60
CA ALA A 52 19.95 -6.64 -7.08
C ALA A 52 19.84 -6.57 -5.55
N THR A 53 19.55 -7.70 -4.86
CA THR A 53 19.55 -7.74 -3.39
C THR A 53 20.93 -7.50 -2.78
N ALA A 54 22.02 -7.59 -3.56
CA ALA A 54 23.38 -7.25 -3.13
C ALA A 54 23.49 -5.83 -2.53
N VAL A 55 22.71 -4.87 -3.04
CA VAL A 55 22.66 -3.50 -2.48
C VAL A 55 22.11 -3.51 -1.05
N VAL A 56 21.15 -4.39 -0.77
CA VAL A 56 20.61 -4.50 0.58
C VAL A 56 21.59 -5.22 1.51
N PHE A 57 22.35 -6.19 1.01
CA PHE A 57 23.45 -6.79 1.78
C PHE A 57 24.48 -5.73 2.20
N LEU A 58 24.83 -4.79 1.32
CA LEU A 58 25.69 -3.66 1.67
C LEU A 58 25.08 -2.82 2.81
N ALA A 59 23.79 -2.51 2.73
CA ALA A 59 23.09 -1.76 3.77
C ALA A 59 23.03 -2.53 5.12
N VAL A 60 22.88 -3.86 5.08
CA VAL A 60 22.93 -4.73 6.26
C VAL A 60 24.33 -4.70 6.89
N ILE A 61 25.40 -4.77 6.09
CA ILE A 61 26.78 -4.68 6.57
C ILE A 61 27.04 -3.32 7.24
N LEU A 62 26.56 -2.23 6.64
CA LEU A 62 26.65 -0.89 7.23
C LEU A 62 25.84 -0.78 8.53
N SER A 63 24.66 -1.40 8.60
CA SER A 63 23.84 -1.49 9.82
C SER A 63 24.56 -2.21 10.95
N LEU A 64 25.21 -3.34 10.64
CA LEU A 64 26.05 -4.08 11.58
C LEU A 64 27.22 -3.23 12.08
N TRP A 65 27.85 -2.47 11.19
CA TRP A 65 28.97 -1.60 11.54
C TRP A 65 28.55 -0.44 12.46
N GLN A 66 27.36 0.12 12.23
CA GLN A 66 26.78 1.17 13.07
C GLN A 66 25.99 0.63 14.29
N LYS A 67 25.90 -0.70 14.46
CA LYS A 67 25.15 -1.35 15.55
C LYS A 67 23.69 -0.88 15.65
N LEU A 68 23.04 -0.70 14.50
CA LEU A 68 21.65 -0.22 14.44
C LEU A 68 20.63 -1.29 14.88
N GLY A 69 21.01 -2.57 14.91
CA GLY A 69 20.13 -3.68 15.31
C GLY A 69 18.99 -3.97 14.31
N LEU A 70 19.09 -3.44 13.09
CA LEU A 70 18.08 -3.55 12.04
C LEU A 70 18.32 -4.72 11.09
N GLU A 71 19.48 -5.37 11.16
CA GLU A 71 19.91 -6.41 10.21
C GLU A 71 18.90 -7.56 10.09
N GLY A 72 18.43 -8.11 11.22
CA GLY A 72 17.47 -9.20 11.24
C GLY A 72 16.10 -8.78 10.71
N GLU A 73 15.67 -7.56 11.04
CA GLU A 73 14.41 -7.00 10.56
C GLU A 73 14.46 -6.72 9.05
N MET A 74 15.59 -6.24 8.53
CA MET A 74 15.81 -6.01 7.10
C MET A 74 15.76 -7.32 6.31
N VAL A 75 16.54 -8.33 6.72
CA VAL A 75 16.58 -9.63 6.04
C VAL A 75 15.21 -10.31 6.07
N TYR A 76 14.56 -10.34 7.24
CA TYR A 76 13.21 -10.88 7.38
C TYR A 76 12.21 -10.15 6.48
N SER A 77 12.28 -8.81 6.41
CA SER A 77 11.38 -8.01 5.58
C SER A 77 11.54 -8.28 4.09
N ILE A 78 12.78 -8.47 3.61
CA ILE A 78 13.05 -8.74 2.19
C ILE A 78 12.56 -10.13 1.81
N LEU A 79 12.88 -11.15 2.62
CA LEU A 79 12.44 -12.52 2.37
C LEU A 79 10.92 -12.59 2.36
N ARG A 80 10.28 -11.95 3.35
CA ARG A 80 8.82 -11.84 3.43
C ARG A 80 8.24 -11.12 2.21
N ALA A 81 8.82 -9.99 1.81
CA ALA A 81 8.35 -9.22 0.64
C ALA A 81 8.45 -10.04 -0.65
N PHE A 82 9.55 -10.77 -0.85
CA PHE A 82 9.75 -11.64 -1.99
C PHE A 82 8.70 -12.75 -2.08
N LEU A 83 8.47 -13.46 -0.97
CA LEU A 83 7.44 -14.50 -0.89
C LEU A 83 6.04 -13.91 -1.10
N GLN A 84 5.74 -12.77 -0.47
CA GLN A 84 4.45 -12.10 -0.59
C GLN A 84 4.16 -11.63 -2.01
N LEU A 85 5.12 -10.97 -2.68
CA LEU A 85 4.95 -10.49 -4.05
C LEU A 85 4.77 -11.66 -5.02
N SER A 86 5.52 -12.74 -4.83
CA SER A 86 5.37 -13.96 -5.64
C SER A 86 3.95 -14.52 -5.52
N ILE A 87 3.46 -14.72 -4.29
CA ILE A 87 2.10 -15.22 -4.04
C ILE A 87 1.04 -14.27 -4.61
N ILE A 88 1.17 -12.97 -4.36
CA ILE A 88 0.22 -11.96 -4.85
C ILE A 88 0.17 -11.94 -6.38
N GLY A 89 1.30 -12.13 -7.07
CA GLY A 89 1.35 -12.23 -8.53
C GLY A 89 0.42 -13.33 -9.06
N PHE A 90 0.49 -14.53 -8.47
CA PHE A 90 -0.40 -15.65 -8.84
C PHE A 90 -1.87 -15.36 -8.50
N VAL A 91 -2.14 -14.79 -7.32
CA VAL A 91 -3.50 -14.44 -6.88
C VAL A 91 -4.13 -13.41 -7.82
N LEU A 92 -3.38 -12.39 -8.24
CA LEU A 92 -3.87 -11.36 -9.15
C LEU A 92 -4.15 -11.92 -10.55
N GLN A 93 -3.30 -12.82 -11.07
CA GLN A 93 -3.55 -13.47 -12.35
C GLN A 93 -4.86 -14.27 -12.32
N PHE A 94 -5.14 -14.97 -11.23
CA PHE A 94 -6.41 -15.67 -11.03
C PHE A 94 -7.59 -14.68 -10.98
N ILE A 95 -7.49 -13.61 -10.19
CA ILE A 95 -8.57 -12.62 -10.03
C ILE A 95 -8.85 -11.90 -11.36
N PHE A 96 -7.83 -11.59 -12.15
CA PHE A 96 -7.99 -10.84 -13.41
C PHE A 96 -8.65 -11.67 -14.52
N ASN A 97 -8.60 -13.00 -14.44
CA ASN A 97 -9.27 -13.89 -15.39
C ASN A 97 -10.75 -14.14 -15.06
N GLN A 98 -11.25 -13.61 -13.94
CA GLN A 98 -12.63 -13.82 -13.49
C GLN A 98 -13.45 -12.54 -13.64
N ASP A 99 -14.54 -12.60 -14.39
CA ASP A 99 -15.48 -11.47 -14.60
C ASP A 99 -16.44 -11.25 -13.42
N ASN A 100 -15.95 -11.39 -12.18
CA ASN A 100 -16.78 -11.22 -10.98
C ASN A 100 -16.27 -10.09 -10.09
N SER A 101 -17.08 -9.03 -9.97
CA SER A 101 -16.82 -7.86 -9.13
C SER A 101 -16.66 -8.18 -7.63
N GLY A 102 -17.15 -9.32 -7.16
CA GLY A 102 -17.00 -9.77 -5.77
C GLY A 102 -15.54 -9.92 -5.34
N TRP A 103 -14.64 -10.31 -6.26
CA TRP A 103 -13.21 -10.44 -5.96
C TRP A 103 -12.55 -9.10 -5.63
N ILE A 104 -13.03 -8.01 -6.23
CA ILE A 104 -12.53 -6.66 -5.96
C ILE A 104 -12.83 -6.29 -4.51
N VAL A 105 -14.07 -6.50 -4.07
CA VAL A 105 -14.49 -6.18 -2.70
C VAL A 105 -13.75 -7.06 -1.69
N LEU A 106 -13.59 -8.35 -1.97
CA LEU A 106 -12.84 -9.26 -1.11
C LEU A 106 -11.37 -8.85 -0.98
N ALA A 107 -10.70 -8.56 -2.09
CA ALA A 107 -9.32 -8.08 -2.09
C ALA A 107 -9.19 -6.74 -1.34
N TYR A 108 -10.15 -5.84 -1.51
CA TYR A 108 -10.19 -4.56 -0.79
C TYR A 108 -10.33 -4.73 0.72
N ILE A 109 -11.27 -5.56 1.19
CA ILE A 109 -11.46 -5.85 2.62
C ILE A 109 -10.19 -6.50 3.20
N PHE A 110 -9.57 -7.43 2.46
CA PHE A 110 -8.31 -8.04 2.87
C PHE A 110 -7.20 -7.00 3.03
N MET A 111 -7.01 -6.11 2.04
CA MET A 111 -6.03 -5.04 2.09
C MET A 111 -6.25 -4.10 3.27
N VAL A 112 -7.49 -3.65 3.51
CA VAL A 112 -7.82 -2.76 4.64
C VAL A 112 -7.59 -3.45 5.98
N SER A 113 -7.88 -4.75 6.09
CA SER A 113 -7.66 -5.52 7.32
C SER A 113 -6.17 -5.63 7.66
N VAL A 114 -5.34 -5.99 6.67
CA VAL A 114 -3.87 -6.05 6.83
C VAL A 114 -3.30 -4.66 7.13
N ALA A 115 -3.81 -3.62 6.48
CA ALA A 115 -3.41 -2.24 6.73
C ALA A 115 -3.76 -1.78 8.14
N GLY A 116 -4.98 -2.03 8.61
CA GLY A 116 -5.42 -1.71 9.98
C GLY A 116 -4.57 -2.43 11.03
N TYR A 117 -4.30 -3.72 10.83
CA TYR A 117 -3.40 -4.48 11.70
C TYR A 117 -1.99 -3.87 11.74
N THR A 118 -1.42 -3.57 10.57
CA THR A 118 -0.04 -3.07 10.45
C THR A 118 0.11 -1.65 10.98
N ALA A 119 -0.83 -0.76 10.68
CA ALA A 119 -0.86 0.60 11.22
C ALA A 119 -1.06 0.58 12.75
N GLY A 120 -1.95 -0.26 13.27
CA GLY A 120 -2.14 -0.45 14.70
C GLY A 120 -0.89 -1.01 15.39
N GLN A 121 -0.16 -1.91 14.73
CA GLN A 121 1.11 -2.44 15.25
C GLN A 121 2.23 -1.38 15.28
N ARG A 122 2.16 -0.31 14.47
CA ARG A 122 3.09 0.83 14.57
C ARG A 122 2.80 1.72 15.78
N ALA A 123 1.57 1.69 16.28
CA ALA A 123 1.12 2.41 17.47
C ALA A 123 0.67 1.42 18.56
N LYS A 124 1.51 0.42 18.89
CA LYS A 124 1.14 -0.70 19.81
C LYS A 124 0.59 -0.24 21.15
N GLN A 125 1.05 0.92 21.59
CA GLN A 125 0.69 1.46 22.89
C GLN A 125 -0.56 2.35 22.87
N VAL A 126 -1.23 2.46 21.72
CA VAL A 126 -2.57 3.04 21.63
C VAL A 126 -3.59 1.93 21.90
N PRO A 127 -4.46 2.07 22.91
CA PRO A 127 -5.49 1.09 23.21
C PRO A 127 -6.40 0.88 22.02
N ARG A 128 -6.65 -0.39 21.66
CA ARG A 128 -7.45 -0.78 20.48
C ARG A 128 -6.92 -0.18 19.16
N GLY A 129 -5.62 0.13 19.09
CA GLY A 129 -5.02 0.82 17.95
C GLY A 129 -5.26 0.14 16.60
N LYS A 130 -5.36 -1.19 16.57
CA LYS A 130 -5.67 -1.96 15.34
C LYS A 130 -7.08 -1.67 14.80
N TYR A 131 -8.08 -1.60 15.68
CA TYR A 131 -9.47 -1.30 15.30
C TYR A 131 -9.62 0.16 14.91
N VAL A 132 -9.01 1.08 15.68
CA VAL A 132 -9.01 2.52 15.37
C VAL A 132 -8.36 2.77 14.01
N ALA A 133 -7.19 2.18 13.75
CA ALA A 133 -6.50 2.31 12.48
C ALA A 133 -7.32 1.70 11.33
N GLY A 134 -7.84 0.49 11.50
CA GLY A 134 -8.66 -0.19 10.49
C GLY A 134 -9.92 0.60 10.11
N ALA A 135 -10.68 1.07 11.10
CA ALA A 135 -11.88 1.88 10.86
C ALA A 135 -11.56 3.22 10.18
N SER A 136 -10.45 3.85 10.57
CA SER A 136 -10.02 5.12 9.98
C SER A 136 -9.61 4.96 8.52
N ILE A 137 -8.79 3.95 8.22
CA ILE A 137 -8.33 3.62 6.86
C ILE A 137 -9.53 3.22 6.00
N LEU A 138 -10.43 2.37 6.51
CA LEU A 138 -11.64 1.98 5.81
C LEU A 138 -12.46 3.22 5.45
N THR A 139 -12.70 4.11 6.41
CA THR A 139 -13.53 5.31 6.18
C THR A 139 -12.90 6.22 5.12
N GLY A 140 -11.61 6.55 5.26
CA GLY A 140 -10.94 7.45 4.31
C GLY A 140 -10.80 6.86 2.91
N THR A 141 -10.47 5.57 2.81
CA THR A 141 -10.35 4.90 1.50
C THR A 141 -11.70 4.58 0.88
N ALA A 142 -12.74 4.29 1.67
CA ALA A 142 -14.09 4.04 1.14
C ALA A 142 -14.71 5.32 0.57
N ILE A 143 -14.57 6.47 1.25
CA ILE A 143 -15.08 7.76 0.75
C ILE A 143 -14.42 8.10 -0.58
N THR A 144 -13.10 7.94 -0.68
CA THR A 144 -12.36 8.25 -1.90
C THR A 144 -12.62 7.25 -3.02
N MET A 145 -12.72 5.95 -2.73
CA MET A 145 -13.12 4.94 -3.70
C MET A 145 -14.55 5.15 -4.21
N PHE A 146 -15.48 5.52 -3.33
CA PHE A 146 -16.84 5.86 -3.71
C PHE A 146 -16.86 7.03 -4.70
N LEU A 147 -16.10 8.09 -4.44
CA LEU A 147 -15.97 9.23 -5.36
C LEU A 147 -15.40 8.82 -6.73
N LEU A 148 -14.39 7.93 -6.79
CA LEU A 148 -13.86 7.42 -8.06
C LEU A 148 -14.93 6.69 -8.88
N VAL A 149 -15.72 5.84 -8.21
CA VAL A 149 -16.75 5.04 -8.89
C VAL A 149 -17.88 5.93 -9.38
N VAL A 150 -18.36 6.87 -8.56
CA VAL A 150 -19.42 7.82 -8.94
C VAL A 150 -18.99 8.71 -10.09
N LEU A 151 -17.75 9.21 -10.07
CA LEU A 151 -17.21 10.05 -11.14
C LEU A 151 -16.82 9.26 -12.39
N SER A 152 -16.95 7.92 -12.39
CA SER A 152 -16.61 7.03 -13.50
C SER A 152 -15.21 7.30 -14.08
N VAL A 153 -14.24 7.60 -13.20
CA VAL A 153 -12.88 7.98 -13.62
C VAL A 153 -12.15 6.80 -14.27
N PHE A 154 -12.42 5.59 -13.79
CA PHE A 154 -11.90 4.35 -14.34
C PHE A 154 -13.00 3.31 -14.49
N PRO A 155 -12.89 2.39 -15.47
CA PRO A 155 -13.78 1.25 -15.53
C PRO A 155 -13.61 0.41 -14.26
N PHE A 156 -14.73 -0.06 -13.69
CA PHE A 156 -14.74 -0.86 -12.47
C PHE A 156 -14.30 -2.30 -12.74
N THR A 157 -13.05 -2.48 -13.17
CA THR A 157 -12.45 -3.80 -13.42
C THR A 157 -11.31 -4.06 -12.43
N PRO A 158 -11.04 -5.34 -12.11
CA PRO A 158 -10.02 -5.70 -11.13
C PRO A 158 -8.63 -5.10 -11.44
N ARG A 159 -8.28 -4.98 -12.72
CA ARG A 159 -6.98 -4.49 -13.20
C ARG A 159 -6.72 -3.03 -12.85
N TYR A 160 -7.75 -2.18 -12.74
CA TYR A 160 -7.60 -0.78 -12.33
C TYR A 160 -7.85 -0.61 -10.83
N ILE A 161 -8.94 -1.20 -10.34
CA ILE A 161 -9.42 -0.92 -8.99
C ILE A 161 -8.49 -1.49 -7.92
N ILE A 162 -7.98 -2.72 -8.08
CA ILE A 162 -7.16 -3.37 -7.05
C ILE A 162 -5.83 -2.64 -6.85
N PRO A 163 -5.05 -2.29 -7.90
CA PRO A 163 -3.81 -1.52 -7.71
C PRO A 163 -4.03 -0.13 -7.10
N ILE A 164 -5.06 0.61 -7.56
CA ILE A 164 -5.37 1.95 -7.05
C ILE A 164 -5.75 1.87 -5.57
N ALA A 165 -6.64 0.95 -5.22
CA ALA A 165 -7.03 0.71 -3.84
C ALA A 165 -5.82 0.31 -2.98
N GLY A 166 -4.94 -0.56 -3.48
CA GLY A 166 -3.72 -0.96 -2.79
C GLY A 166 -2.79 0.21 -2.48
N MET A 167 -2.59 1.12 -3.44
CA MET A 167 -1.79 2.35 -3.23
C MET A 167 -2.42 3.28 -2.20
N MET A 168 -3.75 3.50 -2.27
CA MET A 168 -4.48 4.34 -1.33
C MET A 168 -4.46 3.78 0.09
N VAL A 169 -4.74 2.48 0.24
CA VAL A 169 -4.74 1.77 1.52
C VAL A 169 -3.34 1.74 2.13
N GLY A 170 -2.30 1.46 1.32
CA GLY A 170 -0.91 1.44 1.79
C GLY A 170 -0.40 2.81 2.24
N ASN A 171 -0.77 3.88 1.54
CA ASN A 171 -0.41 5.24 1.96
C ASN A 171 -1.18 5.62 3.25
N SER A 172 -2.49 5.35 3.28
CA SER A 172 -3.34 5.61 4.45
C SER A 172 -2.88 4.85 5.68
N MET A 173 -2.43 3.59 5.53
CA MET A 173 -1.80 2.79 6.58
C MET A 173 -0.58 3.51 7.18
N THR A 174 0.28 4.04 6.32
CA THR A 174 1.51 4.68 6.77
C THR A 174 1.24 5.98 7.49
N VAL A 175 0.43 6.86 6.91
CA VAL A 175 0.07 8.14 7.52
C VAL A 175 -0.71 7.92 8.83
N THR A 176 -1.68 7.02 8.85
CA THR A 176 -2.48 6.72 10.05
C THR A 176 -1.61 6.16 11.18
N GLY A 177 -0.72 5.20 10.88
CA GLY A 177 0.19 4.64 11.88
C GLY A 177 1.15 5.68 12.47
N ILE A 178 1.70 6.59 11.64
CA ILE A 178 2.55 7.69 12.10
C ILE A 178 1.73 8.69 12.93
N THR A 179 0.54 9.06 12.47
CA THR A 179 -0.35 10.01 13.17
C THR A 179 -0.67 9.51 14.58
N MET A 180 -1.10 8.27 14.72
CA MET A 180 -1.48 7.68 16.00
C MET A 180 -0.28 7.58 16.95
N LYS A 181 0.87 7.09 16.45
CA LYS A 181 2.11 7.00 17.23
C LYS A 181 2.53 8.40 17.69
N ARG A 182 2.57 9.36 16.76
CA ARG A 182 3.05 10.71 17.03
C ARG A 182 2.14 11.48 17.99
N LEU A 183 0.82 11.33 17.84
CA LEU A 183 -0.16 11.93 18.74
C LEU A 183 0.05 11.43 20.17
N ARG A 184 0.20 10.11 20.36
CA ARG A 184 0.48 9.53 21.68
C ARG A 184 1.78 10.09 22.26
N ASP A 185 2.85 10.11 21.46
CA ASP A 185 4.16 10.57 21.91
C ASP A 185 4.13 12.06 22.28
N ASP A 186 3.49 12.92 21.47
CA ASP A 186 3.35 14.35 21.76
C ASP A 186 2.48 14.60 23.01
N ILE A 187 1.39 13.85 23.22
CA ILE A 187 0.59 13.92 24.46
C ILE A 187 1.42 13.49 25.67
N ARG A 188 2.20 12.40 25.54
CA ARG A 188 3.06 11.91 26.62
C ARG A 188 4.13 12.94 27.00
N THR A 189 4.77 13.56 26.02
CA THR A 189 5.80 14.59 26.25
C THR A 189 5.21 15.85 26.88
N GLN A 190 3.97 16.23 26.52
CA GLN A 190 3.32 17.46 26.97
C GLN A 190 2.20 17.20 27.98
N MET A 191 2.29 16.10 28.72
CA MET A 191 1.23 15.64 29.63
C MET A 191 0.81 16.73 30.61
N ASN A 192 1.79 17.40 31.24
CA ASN A 192 1.55 18.49 32.18
C ASN A 192 0.72 19.64 31.57
N LEU A 193 0.95 19.99 30.29
CA LEU A 193 0.19 21.04 29.61
C LEU A 193 -1.26 20.60 29.35
N VAL A 194 -1.45 19.35 28.94
CA VAL A 194 -2.78 18.77 28.69
C VAL A 194 -3.56 18.70 30.01
N GLU A 195 -2.95 18.23 31.10
CA GLU A 195 -3.57 18.17 32.43
C GLU A 195 -3.93 19.56 32.96
N THR A 196 -3.03 20.55 32.80
CA THR A 196 -3.30 21.94 33.20
C THR A 196 -4.50 22.50 32.43
N ALA A 197 -4.58 22.27 31.11
CA ALA A 197 -5.71 22.71 30.31
C ALA A 197 -7.03 22.06 30.77
N LEU A 198 -7.02 20.74 31.05
CA LEU A 198 -8.18 20.04 31.59
C LEU A 198 -8.60 20.58 32.97
N ALA A 199 -7.65 20.88 33.85
CA ALA A 199 -7.91 21.47 35.16
C ALA A 199 -8.50 22.88 35.07
N LEU A 200 -8.16 23.63 34.02
CA LEU A 200 -8.77 24.92 33.69
C LEU A 200 -10.15 24.79 32.99
N GLY A 201 -10.67 23.58 32.84
CA GLY A 201 -11.99 23.31 32.25
C GLY A 201 -11.99 23.13 30.73
N ALA A 202 -10.83 23.01 30.09
CA ALA A 202 -10.78 22.70 28.66
C ALA A 202 -11.31 21.29 28.38
N THR A 203 -12.00 21.12 27.25
CA THR A 203 -12.37 19.78 26.76
C THR A 203 -11.14 19.01 26.28
N PRO A 204 -11.13 17.65 26.28
CA PRO A 204 -10.01 16.87 25.76
C PRO A 204 -9.57 17.25 24.35
N ARG A 205 -10.52 17.65 23.49
CA ARG A 205 -10.25 18.11 22.12
C ARG A 205 -9.51 19.44 22.10
N GLN A 206 -9.87 20.37 22.99
CA GLN A 206 -9.16 21.65 23.14
C GLN A 206 -7.76 21.42 23.74
N ALA A 207 -7.66 20.60 24.79
CA ALA A 207 -6.41 20.30 25.48
C ALA A 207 -5.37 19.60 24.58
N THR A 208 -5.80 18.85 23.54
CA THR A 208 -4.92 18.11 22.62
C THR A 208 -4.80 18.70 21.22
N HIS A 209 -5.43 19.84 20.94
CA HIS A 209 -5.53 20.40 19.59
C HIS A 209 -4.15 20.62 18.93
N GLN A 210 -3.19 21.15 19.70
CA GLN A 210 -1.85 21.44 19.17
C GLN A 210 -1.07 20.14 18.86
N GLN A 211 -1.23 19.11 19.69
CA GLN A 211 -0.60 17.81 19.53
C GLN A 211 -1.19 17.09 18.31
N VAL A 212 -2.52 17.15 18.13
CA VAL A 212 -3.21 16.63 16.94
C VAL A 212 -2.70 17.32 15.67
N LYS A 213 -2.64 18.67 15.67
CA LYS A 213 -2.13 19.43 14.52
C LYS A 213 -0.70 19.03 14.17
N ARG A 214 0.19 18.95 15.16
CA ARG A 214 1.58 18.56 14.94
C ARG A 214 1.71 17.13 14.39
N ALA A 215 0.97 16.18 14.97
CA ALA A 215 0.98 14.80 14.54
C ALA A 215 0.51 14.64 13.08
N LEU A 216 -0.57 15.34 12.70
CA LEU A 216 -1.09 15.33 11.33
C LEU A 216 -0.10 15.95 10.34
N VAL A 217 0.50 17.09 10.66
CA VAL A 217 1.49 17.74 9.78
C VAL A 217 2.67 16.80 9.54
N VAL A 218 3.25 16.25 10.61
CA VAL A 218 4.39 15.32 10.51
C VAL A 218 4.04 14.08 9.68
N ALA A 219 2.84 13.50 9.89
CA ALA A 219 2.43 12.30 9.19
C ALA A 219 2.11 12.54 7.70
N LEU A 220 1.59 13.72 7.35
CA LEU A 220 1.20 14.06 5.98
C LEU A 220 2.33 14.67 5.15
N SER A 221 3.38 15.24 5.79
CA SER A 221 4.51 15.84 5.08
C SER A 221 5.08 14.95 3.96
N PRO A 222 5.36 13.65 4.17
CA PRO A 222 5.92 12.82 3.10
C PRO A 222 4.99 12.68 1.89
N VAL A 223 3.67 12.66 2.10
CA VAL A 223 2.68 12.57 1.03
C VAL A 223 2.65 13.88 0.24
N ILE A 224 2.67 15.01 0.94
CA ILE A 224 2.68 16.36 0.33
C ILE A 224 4.01 16.63 -0.39
N ASP A 225 5.13 16.17 0.15
CA ASP A 225 6.44 16.40 -0.45
C ASP A 225 6.69 15.49 -1.64
N ASN A 226 6.21 14.24 -1.60
CA ASN A 226 6.13 13.40 -2.80
C ASN A 226 5.26 14.07 -3.86
N ALA A 227 4.15 14.69 -3.44
CA ALA A 227 3.25 15.37 -4.36
C ALA A 227 3.91 16.55 -5.09
N LYS A 228 4.75 17.33 -4.41
CA LYS A 228 5.46 18.47 -5.01
C LYS A 228 6.56 18.06 -6.01
N THR A 229 7.10 16.87 -5.84
CA THR A 229 8.33 16.44 -6.53
C THR A 229 8.09 15.38 -7.60
N VAL A 230 6.88 14.82 -7.66
CA VAL A 230 6.49 13.85 -8.67
C VAL A 230 6.60 14.45 -10.08
N GLY A 231 7.17 13.69 -11.01
CA GLY A 231 7.41 14.13 -12.38
C GLY A 231 8.67 15.00 -12.57
N LEU A 232 9.22 15.59 -11.50
CA LEU A 232 10.48 16.35 -11.56
C LEU A 232 11.70 15.49 -11.24
N ILE A 233 11.64 14.77 -10.10
CA ILE A 233 12.78 13.95 -9.64
C ILE A 233 12.47 12.45 -9.65
N SER A 234 11.19 12.09 -9.66
CA SER A 234 10.75 10.70 -9.64
C SER A 234 9.54 10.51 -10.53
N LEU A 235 9.61 9.47 -11.37
CA LEU A 235 8.47 8.97 -12.12
C LEU A 235 7.84 7.82 -11.31
N PRO A 236 6.58 7.95 -10.86
CA PRO A 236 5.92 6.90 -10.10
C PRO A 236 5.95 5.57 -10.84
N GLY A 237 6.11 4.47 -10.09
CA GLY A 237 6.26 3.13 -10.68
C GLY A 237 5.10 2.72 -11.59
N ALA A 238 3.86 3.09 -11.23
CA ALA A 238 2.68 2.82 -12.07
C ALA A 238 2.74 3.58 -13.40
N MET A 239 3.13 4.85 -13.37
CA MET A 239 3.32 5.67 -14.58
C MET A 239 4.43 5.10 -15.47
N THR A 240 5.60 4.79 -14.89
CA THR A 240 6.71 4.17 -15.63
C THR A 240 6.32 2.82 -16.21
N GLY A 241 5.56 2.01 -15.46
CA GLY A 241 5.06 0.72 -15.91
C GLY A 241 4.10 0.81 -17.10
N LEU A 242 3.19 1.80 -17.10
CA LEU A 242 2.31 2.07 -18.23
C LEU A 242 3.09 2.48 -19.48
N ILE A 243 4.09 3.36 -19.33
CA ILE A 243 4.96 3.80 -20.44
C ILE A 243 5.77 2.63 -21.00
N MET A 244 6.38 1.81 -20.14
CA MET A 244 7.11 0.60 -20.57
C MET A 244 6.19 -0.44 -21.21
N GLY A 245 4.92 -0.47 -20.80
CA GLY A 245 3.86 -1.28 -21.41
C GLY A 245 3.34 -0.76 -22.75
N GLY A 246 3.88 0.34 -23.26
CA GLY A 246 3.52 0.93 -24.56
C GLY A 246 2.38 1.94 -24.53
N ALA A 247 1.87 2.32 -23.35
CA ALA A 247 0.90 3.42 -23.25
C ALA A 247 1.57 4.76 -23.56
N SER A 248 0.78 5.72 -24.05
CA SER A 248 1.34 7.05 -24.32
C SER A 248 1.71 7.75 -22.99
N PRO A 249 2.78 8.57 -22.96
CA PRO A 249 3.15 9.32 -21.75
C PRO A 249 2.01 10.20 -21.23
N LEU A 250 1.19 10.76 -22.13
CA LEU A 250 0.06 11.62 -21.76
C LEU A 250 -1.03 10.84 -21.00
N GLU A 251 -1.37 9.65 -21.46
CA GLU A 251 -2.32 8.78 -20.76
C GLU A 251 -1.78 8.37 -19.38
N ALA A 252 -0.50 8.00 -19.30
CA ALA A 252 0.13 7.62 -18.03
C ALA A 252 0.13 8.78 -17.01
N ILE A 253 0.34 10.01 -17.46
CA ILE A 253 0.27 11.22 -16.62
C ILE A 253 -1.15 11.44 -16.09
N GLN A 254 -2.17 11.32 -16.94
CA GLN A 254 -3.57 11.51 -16.54
C GLN A 254 -3.97 10.53 -15.43
N VAL A 255 -3.62 9.25 -15.60
CA VAL A 255 -3.86 8.23 -14.57
C VAL A 255 -3.14 8.57 -13.27
N GLN A 256 -1.88 8.98 -13.37
CA GLN A 256 -1.06 9.28 -12.21
C GLN A 256 -1.55 10.49 -11.41
N ILE A 257 -2.04 11.54 -12.06
CA ILE A 257 -2.65 12.71 -11.40
C ILE A 257 -3.87 12.29 -10.58
N VAL A 258 -4.73 11.45 -11.14
CA VAL A 258 -5.91 10.93 -10.42
C VAL A 258 -5.48 10.14 -9.19
N VAL A 259 -4.58 9.16 -9.36
CA VAL A 259 -4.12 8.28 -8.27
C VAL A 259 -3.50 9.10 -7.13
N MET A 260 -2.70 10.10 -7.48
CA MET A 260 -2.03 10.98 -6.51
C MET A 260 -3.02 11.81 -5.70
N ASN A 261 -4.01 12.43 -6.36
CA ASN A 261 -5.08 13.17 -5.68
C ASN A 261 -5.86 12.27 -4.71
N MET A 262 -6.15 11.04 -5.13
CA MET A 262 -6.83 10.06 -4.29
C MET A 262 -6.00 9.60 -3.11
N MET A 263 -4.70 9.41 -3.28
CA MET A 263 -3.79 9.06 -2.18
C MET A 263 -3.74 10.17 -1.14
N ILE A 264 -3.61 11.43 -1.56
CA ILE A 264 -3.64 12.58 -0.64
C ILE A 264 -4.98 12.61 0.11
N GLY A 265 -6.09 12.57 -0.62
CA GLY A 265 -7.43 12.61 -0.03
C GLY A 265 -7.67 11.48 0.98
N ALA A 266 -7.38 10.24 0.59
CA ALA A 266 -7.60 9.06 1.42
C ALA A 266 -6.76 9.10 2.69
N SER A 267 -5.48 9.46 2.57
CA SER A 267 -4.56 9.54 3.71
C SER A 267 -4.90 10.69 4.66
N THR A 268 -5.33 11.84 4.14
CA THR A 268 -5.78 12.97 4.97
C THR A 268 -7.05 12.61 5.74
N ILE A 269 -8.06 12.06 5.08
CA ILE A 269 -9.31 11.67 5.75
C ILE A 269 -9.04 10.56 6.78
N SER A 270 -8.26 9.54 6.41
CA SER A 270 -7.92 8.44 7.32
C SER A 270 -7.15 8.93 8.55
N SER A 271 -6.16 9.78 8.37
CA SER A 271 -5.37 10.30 9.49
C SER A 271 -6.19 11.20 10.42
N ILE A 272 -7.01 12.09 9.88
CA ILE A 272 -7.94 12.91 10.67
C ILE A 272 -8.93 12.02 11.43
N MET A 273 -9.55 11.05 10.76
CA MET A 273 -10.48 10.11 11.39
C MET A 273 -9.79 9.33 12.53
N SER A 274 -8.53 8.96 12.35
CA SER A 274 -7.77 8.27 13.39
C SER A 274 -7.61 9.12 14.65
N THR A 275 -7.46 10.43 14.52
CA THR A 275 -7.40 11.32 15.70
C THR A 275 -8.74 11.39 16.43
N TYR A 276 -9.86 11.40 15.69
CA TYR A 276 -11.21 11.36 16.25
C TYR A 276 -11.62 10.00 16.82
N LEU A 277 -11.03 8.90 16.36
CA LEU A 277 -11.32 7.58 16.92
C LEU A 277 -10.36 7.20 18.06
N CYS A 278 -9.20 7.86 18.13
CA CYS A 278 -8.18 7.62 19.15
C CYS A 278 -8.43 8.42 20.45
N TRP A 279 -9.10 9.59 20.38
CA TRP A 279 -9.33 10.43 21.57
C TRP A 279 -10.00 9.69 22.74
N PRO A 280 -11.04 8.85 22.58
CA PRO A 280 -11.68 8.19 23.72
C PRO A 280 -10.76 7.18 24.40
N SER A 281 -9.71 6.73 23.71
CA SER A 281 -8.73 5.79 24.26
C SER A 281 -7.72 6.46 25.19
N PHE A 282 -7.59 7.79 25.19
CA PHE A 282 -6.63 8.51 26.03
C PHE A 282 -7.25 9.15 27.28
N PHE A 283 -8.57 9.33 27.29
CA PHE A 283 -9.29 10.06 28.34
C PHE A 283 -10.34 9.17 29.01
N SER A 284 -10.49 9.33 30.32
CA SER A 284 -11.58 8.73 31.07
C SER A 284 -12.92 9.43 30.77
N LYS A 285 -14.05 8.83 31.17
CA LYS A 285 -15.37 9.46 31.08
C LYS A 285 -15.47 10.79 31.85
N ALA A 286 -14.57 11.02 32.81
CA ALA A 286 -14.47 12.24 33.60
C ALA A 286 -13.45 13.26 33.04
N TYR A 287 -13.02 13.09 31.77
CA TYR A 287 -12.02 13.94 31.12
C TYR A 287 -10.67 14.02 31.84
N GLN A 288 -10.25 12.91 32.47
CA GLN A 288 -8.91 12.77 33.01
C GLN A 288 -8.04 11.96 32.05
N LEU A 289 -6.75 12.28 31.98
CA LEU A 289 -5.79 11.47 31.21
C LEU A 289 -5.64 10.08 31.85
N ASP A 290 -5.81 9.02 31.05
CA ASP A 290 -5.55 7.67 31.52
C ASP A 290 -4.05 7.38 31.48
N THR A 291 -3.39 7.56 32.62
CA THR A 291 -1.94 7.35 32.77
C THR A 291 -1.51 5.92 32.44
N LYS A 292 -2.41 4.92 32.52
CA LYS A 292 -2.11 3.52 32.17
C LYS A 292 -1.74 3.35 30.70
N VAL A 293 -2.26 4.21 29.83
CA VAL A 293 -1.97 4.21 28.39
C VAL A 293 -0.54 4.70 28.09
N PHE A 294 0.01 5.52 28.99
CA PHE A 294 1.32 6.14 28.83
C PHE A 294 2.40 5.45 29.67
N SER A 295 2.02 4.61 30.64
CA SER A 295 2.94 3.86 31.52
C SER A 295 3.37 2.49 30.98
N ALA A 296 2.68 1.94 29.96
CA ALA A 296 3.09 0.69 29.34
C ALA A 296 4.41 0.87 28.55
N GLN A 297 5.49 0.29 29.08
CA GLN A 297 6.81 0.14 28.47
C GLN A 297 6.82 -1.09 27.55
#